data_AF-A0A734X8Z9-F1
#
_entry.id   AF-A0A734X8Z9-F1
#
_cell.length_a   1.000
_cell.length_b   1.000
_cell.length_c   1.000
_cell.angle_alpha   90.00
_cell.angle_beta   90.00
_cell.angle_gamma   90.00
#
_symmetry.space_group_name_H-M   'P 1'
#
loop_
_entity.id
_entity.type
_entity.pdbx_description
1 polymer ?
#
loop_
_entity_poly.entity_id
_entity_poly.type
_entity_poly.pdbx_seq_one_letter_code
_entity_poly.pdbx_strand_id
1 'polypeptide(L)'
;SESDVYVLTTEKKITIEGLNNSSAKLLRKGTTIISARGTVGKCAMVAVPMAMNQSCYGVIGKNNISDEYIYFQLKNAVQTLQQMGHGSVFNTITRDTFKNIKVPFCNEELTNSYSLLVKNYFSKILNNNYQNIALTNLRDTLLPKLISGELSLEDLPNLAKQTEPA
;
A
#
# COMPACT_ATOMS: atom_id res chain seq x y z
N SER A 1 6.00 7.08 2.00
CA SER A 1 6.88 7.77 1.05
C SER A 1 6.74 7.13 -0.33
N GLU A 2 7.39 7.68 -1.35
CA GLU A 2 7.30 7.23 -2.75
C GLU A 2 7.73 5.76 -2.98
N SER A 3 8.31 5.12 -1.97
CA SER A 3 8.80 3.73 -1.96
C SER A 3 7.89 2.71 -1.29
N ASP A 4 6.77 3.12 -0.68
CA ASP A 4 6.00 2.20 0.18
C ASP A 4 5.10 1.29 -0.63
N VAL A 5 5.31 -0.02 -0.48
CA VAL A 5 4.47 -1.07 -1.08
C VAL A 5 3.04 -1.00 -0.55
N TYR A 6 2.84 -0.55 0.69
CA TYR A 6 1.55 -0.58 1.37
C TYR A 6 1.06 0.81 1.75
N VAL A 7 -0.25 1.04 1.60
CA VAL A 7 -0.97 2.18 2.19
C VAL A 7 -1.67 1.72 3.45
N LEU A 8 -1.29 2.30 4.59
CA LEU A 8 -1.85 2.00 5.91
C LEU A 8 -2.83 3.09 6.39
N THR A 9 -2.66 4.31 5.92
CA THR A 9 -3.51 5.46 6.25
C THR A 9 -3.51 6.46 5.10
N THR A 10 -4.49 7.36 5.09
CA THR A 10 -4.64 8.42 4.10
C THR A 10 -4.92 9.74 4.80
N GLU A 11 -4.46 10.84 4.20
CA GLU A 11 -4.70 12.20 4.71
C GLU A 11 -6.20 12.54 4.76
N LYS A 12 -6.93 12.18 3.71
CA LYS A 12 -8.39 12.35 3.61
C LYS A 12 -9.11 11.04 3.89
N LYS A 13 -10.22 11.13 4.62
CA LYS A 13 -11.08 9.99 4.98
C LYS A 13 -12.51 10.29 4.56
N ILE A 14 -13.27 9.22 4.29
CA ILE A 14 -14.71 9.29 4.00
C ILE A 14 -15.49 8.76 5.20
N THR A 15 -16.65 9.33 5.49
CA THR A 15 -17.57 8.83 6.51
C THR A 15 -18.29 7.57 6.00
N ILE A 16 -18.87 6.79 6.91
CA ILE A 16 -19.68 5.61 6.54
C ILE A 16 -20.88 6.04 5.69
N GLU A 17 -21.54 7.13 6.07
CA GLU A 17 -22.64 7.71 5.30
C GLU A 17 -22.18 8.12 3.90
N GLY A 18 -21.04 8.82 3.78
CA GLY A 18 -20.48 9.20 2.49
C GLY A 18 -20.09 8.00 1.63
N LEU A 19 -19.64 6.89 2.23
CA LEU A 19 -19.36 5.65 1.52
C LEU A 19 -20.65 5.01 0.97
N ASN A 20 -21.71 4.96 1.77
CA ASN A 20 -22.98 4.35 1.38
C ASN A 20 -23.75 5.19 0.35
N ASN A 21 -23.58 6.51 0.38
CA ASN A 21 -24.29 7.46 -0.48
C ASN A 21 -23.45 7.97 -1.66
N SER A 22 -22.34 7.31 -2.00
CA SER A 22 -21.49 7.69 -3.14
C SER A 22 -21.09 6.49 -3.99
N SER A 23 -20.41 6.77 -5.10
CA SER A 23 -19.83 5.72 -5.96
C SER A 23 -18.55 5.09 -5.40
N ALA A 24 -18.08 5.55 -4.23
CA ALA A 24 -16.87 5.02 -3.62
C ALA A 24 -17.07 3.56 -3.21
N LYS A 25 -16.03 2.74 -3.33
CA LYS A 25 -16.05 1.34 -2.92
C LYS A 25 -15.00 1.09 -1.87
N LEU A 26 -15.35 0.28 -0.88
CA LEU A 26 -14.40 -0.21 0.11
C LEU A 26 -13.53 -1.28 -0.55
N LEU A 27 -12.22 -1.04 -0.58
CA LEU A 27 -11.23 -1.99 -1.09
C LEU A 27 -10.79 -2.91 0.04
N ARG A 28 -10.67 -4.20 -0.25
CA ARG A 28 -10.12 -5.16 0.72
C ARG A 28 -8.60 -5.04 0.83
N LYS A 29 -8.06 -5.49 1.97
CA LYS A 29 -6.62 -5.73 2.12
C LYS A 29 -6.07 -6.54 0.93
N GLY A 30 -4.90 -6.17 0.45
CA GLY A 30 -4.20 -6.77 -0.68
C GLY A 30 -4.62 -6.23 -2.06
N THR A 31 -5.70 -5.44 -2.16
CA THR A 31 -6.05 -4.77 -3.42
C THR A 31 -4.92 -3.83 -3.83
N THR A 32 -4.46 -3.91 -5.07
CA THR A 32 -3.49 -2.95 -5.60
C THR A 32 -4.22 -1.72 -6.13
N ILE A 33 -3.87 -0.54 -5.63
CA ILE A 33 -4.33 0.74 -6.14
C ILE A 33 -3.29 1.27 -7.13
N ILE A 34 -3.76 1.81 -8.26
CA ILE A 34 -2.96 2.58 -9.21
C ILE A 34 -3.61 3.92 -9.51
N SER A 35 -2.82 4.99 -9.48
CA SER A 35 -3.27 6.33 -9.89
C SER A 35 -3.43 6.40 -11.41
N ALA A 36 -4.62 6.81 -11.85
CA ALA A 36 -4.97 6.92 -13.26
C ALA A 36 -4.84 8.35 -13.80
N ARG A 37 -4.94 9.35 -12.92
CA ARG A 37 -4.83 10.79 -13.24
C ARG A 37 -3.94 11.48 -12.20
N GLY A 38 -3.35 12.62 -12.57
CA GLY A 38 -2.40 13.35 -11.71
C GLY A 38 -1.02 12.70 -11.73
N THR A 39 -0.55 12.14 -10.61
CA THR A 39 0.70 11.37 -10.52
C THR A 39 0.53 9.95 -11.07
N VAL A 40 0.18 9.84 -12.35
CA VAL A 40 -0.24 8.59 -13.01
C VAL A 40 0.79 7.47 -12.88
N GLY A 41 0.33 6.26 -12.56
CA GLY A 41 1.16 5.05 -12.49
C GLY A 41 1.71 4.72 -11.10
N LYS A 42 1.48 5.56 -10.08
CA LYS A 42 1.86 5.22 -8.70
C LYS A 42 1.01 4.06 -8.21
N CYS A 43 1.68 2.99 -7.80
CA CYS A 43 1.06 1.76 -7.32
C CYS A 43 1.32 1.55 -5.83
N ALA A 44 0.30 1.09 -5.10
CA ALA A 44 0.45 0.65 -3.72
C ALA A 44 -0.64 -0.35 -3.35
N MET A 45 -0.38 -1.23 -2.38
CA MET A 45 -1.31 -2.23 -1.89
C MET A 45 -2.07 -1.72 -0.66
N VAL A 46 -3.35 -2.04 -0.58
CA VAL A 46 -4.20 -1.74 0.58
C VAL A 46 -3.78 -2.63 1.76
N ALA A 47 -3.29 -2.04 2.86
CA ALA A 47 -2.97 -2.81 4.08
C ALA A 47 -4.18 -3.01 5.00
N VAL A 48 -5.09 -2.04 5.02
CA VAL A 48 -6.30 -1.98 5.85
C VAL A 48 -7.45 -1.54 4.96
N PRO A 49 -8.66 -2.12 5.07
CA PRO A 49 -9.78 -1.74 4.21
C PRO A 49 -9.99 -0.22 4.15
N MET A 50 -10.04 0.32 2.93
CA MET A 50 -10.15 1.76 2.70
C MET A 50 -10.85 2.07 1.38
N ALA A 51 -11.39 3.28 1.26
CA ALA A 51 -11.93 3.79 0.01
C ALA A 51 -10.85 4.54 -0.79
N MET A 52 -11.04 4.64 -2.11
CA MET A 52 -10.20 5.45 -2.98
C MET A 52 -11.02 6.55 -3.66
N ASN A 53 -10.34 7.59 -4.15
CA ASN A 53 -10.96 8.62 -4.98
C ASN A 53 -11.18 8.12 -6.43
N GLN A 54 -11.89 8.92 -7.23
CA GLN A 54 -12.25 8.58 -8.62
C GLN A 54 -11.08 8.65 -9.62
N SER A 55 -9.92 9.13 -9.20
CA SER A 55 -8.70 9.23 -10.02
C SER A 55 -7.82 7.98 -9.92
N CYS A 56 -8.26 6.95 -9.21
CA CYS A 56 -7.53 5.70 -9.02
C CYS A 56 -8.34 4.49 -9.48
N TYR A 57 -7.65 3.39 -9.77
CA TYR A 57 -8.26 2.07 -9.95
C TYR A 57 -7.75 1.11 -8.89
N GLY A 58 -8.66 0.27 -8.39
CA GLY A 58 -8.33 -0.91 -7.60
C GLY A 58 -8.28 -2.14 -8.50
N VAL A 59 -7.19 -2.89 -8.41
CA VAL A 59 -6.90 -4.06 -9.22
C VAL A 59 -6.76 -5.27 -8.30
N ILE A 60 -7.51 -6.31 -8.60
CA ILE A 60 -7.51 -7.59 -7.89
C ILE A 60 -7.34 -8.72 -8.90
N GLY A 61 -6.64 -9.79 -8.49
CA GLY A 61 -6.53 -11.01 -9.27
C GLY A 61 -7.85 -11.75 -9.37
N LYS A 62 -8.01 -12.52 -10.45
CA LYS A 62 -9.05 -13.55 -10.57
C LYS A 62 -8.42 -14.93 -10.35
N ASN A 63 -9.23 -15.97 -10.19
CA ASN A 63 -8.80 -17.37 -10.15
C ASN A 63 -7.69 -17.64 -9.11
N ASN A 64 -7.85 -17.11 -7.89
CA ASN A 64 -6.93 -17.32 -6.77
C ASN A 64 -5.47 -16.87 -7.00
N ILE A 65 -5.21 -16.05 -8.02
CA ILE A 65 -3.89 -15.42 -8.19
C ILE A 65 -3.62 -14.50 -6.99
N SER A 66 -2.41 -14.60 -6.42
CA SER A 66 -2.02 -13.84 -5.24
C SER A 66 -2.00 -12.33 -5.49
N ASP A 67 -2.30 -11.58 -4.44
CA ASP A 67 -2.31 -10.11 -4.49
C ASP A 67 -0.90 -9.55 -4.74
N GLU A 68 0.14 -10.19 -4.21
CA GLU A 68 1.54 -9.83 -4.40
C GLU A 68 1.99 -9.98 -5.87
N TYR A 69 1.54 -11.06 -6.52
CA TYR A 69 1.81 -11.27 -7.95
C TYR A 69 1.13 -10.18 -8.79
N ILE A 70 -0.14 -9.86 -8.51
CA ILE A 70 -0.88 -8.80 -9.20
C ILE A 70 -0.23 -7.43 -9.01
N TYR A 71 0.23 -7.13 -7.80
CA TYR A 71 0.96 -5.90 -7.50
C TYR A 71 2.19 -5.74 -8.39
N PHE A 72 3.05 -6.76 -8.45
CA PHE A 72 4.24 -6.69 -9.30
C PHE A 72 3.91 -6.67 -10.78
N GLN A 73 2.91 -7.45 -11.19
CA GLN A 73 2.51 -7.49 -12.59
C GLN A 73 2.02 -6.12 -13.05
N LEU A 74 1.23 -5.45 -12.22
CA LEU A 74 0.77 -4.10 -12.48
C LEU A 74 1.92 -3.08 -12.43
N LYS A 75 2.81 -3.17 -11.43
CA LYS A 75 3.97 -2.30 -11.29
C LYS A 75 4.88 -2.35 -12.52
N ASN A 76 5.13 -3.55 -13.05
CA ASN A 76 5.93 -3.75 -14.26
C ASN A 76 5.19 -3.27 -15.52
N ALA A 77 3.86 -3.32 -15.51
CA ALA A 77 3.01 -2.86 -16.60
C ALA A 77 2.79 -1.33 -16.64
N VAL A 78 3.17 -0.58 -15.60
CA VAL A 78 2.89 0.87 -15.50
C VAL A 78 3.37 1.64 -16.72
N GLN A 79 4.60 1.40 -17.17
CA GLN A 79 5.17 2.11 -18.30
C GLN A 79 4.37 1.84 -19.59
N THR A 80 3.98 0.58 -19.82
CA THR A 80 3.15 0.20 -20.96
C THR A 80 1.75 0.84 -20.86
N LEU A 81 1.13 0.82 -19.67
CA LEU A 81 -0.17 1.47 -19.46
C LEU A 81 -0.13 2.97 -19.72
N GLN A 82 0.95 3.65 -19.31
CA GLN A 82 1.17 5.07 -19.58
C GLN A 82 1.36 5.34 -21.07
N GLN A 83 2.14 4.51 -21.76
CA GLN A 83 2.37 4.62 -23.21
C GLN A 83 1.08 4.39 -24.02
N MET A 84 0.24 3.44 -23.61
CA MET A 84 -1.08 3.22 -24.23
C MET A 84 -2.06 4.38 -23.99
N GLY A 85 -1.82 5.18 -22.95
CA GLY A 85 -2.56 6.41 -22.67
C GLY A 85 -2.03 7.64 -23.42
N HIS A 86 -0.91 7.53 -24.15
CA HIS A 86 -0.38 8.63 -24.96
C HIS A 86 -1.28 8.88 -26.19
N GLY A 87 -1.73 10.13 -26.33
CA GLY A 87 -2.66 10.55 -27.38
C GLY A 87 -3.65 11.64 -26.96
N SER A 88 -3.71 11.97 -25.67
CA SER A 88 -4.49 13.10 -25.16
C SER A 88 -3.58 14.11 -24.43
N VAL A 89 -4.05 15.36 -24.27
CA VAL A 89 -3.32 16.44 -23.56
C VAL A 89 -2.95 16.04 -22.12
N PHE A 90 -3.63 15.03 -21.55
CA PHE A 90 -3.37 14.49 -20.20
C PHE A 90 -3.08 12.98 -20.26
N ASN A 91 -1.85 12.57 -19.95
CA ASN A 91 -1.53 11.15 -19.77
C ASN A 91 -2.48 10.52 -18.74
N THR A 92 -3.29 9.54 -19.17
CA THR A 92 -4.33 8.92 -18.34
C THR A 92 -4.37 7.42 -18.57
N ILE A 93 -4.42 6.64 -17.48
CA ILE A 93 -4.72 5.19 -17.55
C ILE A 93 -6.25 5.04 -17.56
N THR A 94 -6.79 4.24 -18.47
CA THR A 94 -8.24 4.05 -18.61
C THR A 94 -8.61 2.57 -18.47
N ARG A 95 -9.92 2.29 -18.36
CA ARG A 95 -10.39 0.89 -18.42
C ARG A 95 -9.99 0.20 -19.73
N ASP A 96 -9.90 0.95 -20.83
CA ASP A 96 -9.51 0.38 -22.11
C ASP A 96 -8.01 0.10 -22.20
N THR A 97 -7.14 0.86 -21.52
CA THR A 97 -5.73 0.46 -21.41
C THR A 97 -5.58 -0.85 -20.64
N PHE A 98 -6.37 -1.07 -19.58
CA PHE A 98 -6.41 -2.37 -18.87
C PHE A 98 -6.95 -3.53 -19.68
N LYS A 99 -7.92 -3.29 -20.57
CA LYS A 99 -8.46 -4.38 -21.44
C LYS A 99 -7.44 -4.82 -22.50
N ASN A 100 -6.61 -3.89 -22.97
CA ASN A 100 -5.73 -4.11 -24.10
C ASN A 100 -4.29 -4.47 -23.70
N ILE A 101 -3.92 -4.28 -22.42
CA ILE A 101 -2.58 -4.62 -21.98
C ILE A 101 -2.37 -6.13 -22.00
N LYS A 102 -1.21 -6.53 -22.51
CA LYS A 102 -0.72 -7.90 -22.41
C LYS A 102 0.33 -7.97 -21.33
N VAL A 103 0.14 -8.88 -20.38
CA VAL A 103 1.09 -9.15 -19.31
C VAL A 103 1.60 -10.59 -19.46
N PRO A 104 2.89 -10.84 -19.19
CA PRO A 104 3.40 -12.20 -19.16
C PRO A 104 2.67 -12.98 -18.07
N PHE A 105 2.12 -14.14 -18.40
CA PHE A 105 1.47 -15.02 -17.44
C PHE A 105 1.92 -16.46 -17.72
N CYS A 106 2.42 -17.12 -16.68
CA CYS A 106 2.80 -18.53 -16.74
C CYS A 106 1.61 -19.39 -16.29
N ASN A 107 1.81 -20.70 -16.11
CA ASN A 107 0.78 -21.55 -15.54
C ASN A 107 0.50 -21.20 -14.05
N GLU A 108 -0.61 -21.72 -13.54
CA GLU A 108 -1.06 -21.49 -12.16
C GLU A 108 -0.05 -22.02 -11.13
N GLU A 109 0.58 -23.17 -11.42
CA GLU A 109 1.55 -23.82 -10.54
C GLU A 109 2.79 -22.96 -10.27
N LEU A 110 3.38 -22.36 -11.31
CA LEU A 110 4.53 -21.49 -11.17
C LEU A 110 4.15 -20.18 -10.48
N THR A 111 2.98 -19.63 -10.80
CA THR A 111 2.44 -18.44 -10.15
C THR A 111 2.25 -18.67 -8.65
N ASN A 112 1.75 -19.85 -8.26
CA ASN A 112 1.57 -20.23 -6.86
C ASN A 112 2.91 -20.43 -6.15
N SER A 113 3.87 -21.09 -6.80
CA SER A 113 5.22 -21.28 -6.26
C SER A 113 5.93 -19.95 -6.02
N TYR A 114 5.84 -19.02 -6.98
CA TYR A 114 6.31 -17.64 -6.83
C TYR A 114 5.63 -16.95 -5.65
N SER A 115 4.31 -17.08 -5.55
CA SER A 115 3.51 -16.45 -4.49
C SER A 115 3.95 -16.92 -3.10
N LEU A 116 4.20 -18.23 -2.92
CA LEU A 116 4.73 -18.75 -1.64
C LEU A 116 6.09 -18.15 -1.28
N LEU A 117 6.98 -17.99 -2.27
CA LEU A 117 8.30 -17.40 -2.06
C LEU A 117 8.21 -15.95 -1.59
N VAL A 118 7.39 -15.13 -2.27
CA VAL A 118 7.36 -13.67 -2.02
C VAL A 118 6.51 -13.28 -0.81
N LYS A 119 5.50 -14.08 -0.46
CA LYS A 119 4.54 -13.76 0.62
C LYS A 119 5.20 -13.43 1.95
N ASN A 120 6.26 -14.15 2.32
CA ASN A 120 6.99 -13.91 3.57
C ASN A 120 7.68 -12.53 3.57
N TYR A 121 8.24 -12.11 2.43
CA TYR A 121 8.87 -10.80 2.30
C TYR A 121 7.82 -9.68 2.36
N PHE A 122 6.68 -9.84 1.70
CA PHE A 122 5.58 -8.88 1.79
C PHE A 122 5.02 -8.75 3.20
N SER A 123 4.92 -9.86 3.92
CA SER A 123 4.51 -9.88 5.33
C SER A 123 5.52 -9.12 6.21
N LYS A 124 6.83 -9.32 5.99
CA LYS A 124 7.89 -8.56 6.69
C LYS A 124 7.82 -7.07 6.38
N ILE A 125 7.63 -6.69 5.11
CA ILE A 125 7.48 -5.27 4.71
C ILE A 125 6.28 -4.65 5.43
N LEU A 126 5.14 -5.35 5.46
CA LEU A 126 3.95 -4.85 6.13
C LEU A 126 4.15 -4.69 7.65
N ASN A 127 4.78 -5.68 8.29
CA ASN A 127 5.10 -5.61 9.72
C ASN A 127 6.05 -4.45 10.04
N ASN A 128 7.07 -4.24 9.21
CA ASN A 128 7.99 -3.11 9.37
C ASN A 128 7.26 -1.77 9.21
N ASN A 129 6.31 -1.66 8.28
CA ASN A 129 5.46 -0.47 8.15
C ASN A 129 4.64 -0.21 9.42
N TYR A 130 4.04 -1.25 10.01
CA TYR A 130 3.32 -1.09 11.29
C TYR A 130 4.24 -0.66 12.44
N GLN A 131 5.42 -1.27 12.56
CA GLN A 131 6.41 -0.90 13.57
C GLN A 131 6.88 0.54 13.39
N ASN A 132 7.16 0.96 12.16
CA ASN A 132 7.56 2.34 11.86
C ASN A 132 6.48 3.34 12.28
N ILE A 133 5.20 3.05 12.02
CA ILE A 133 4.09 3.91 12.47
C ILE A 133 4.03 3.94 14.00
N ALA A 134 4.11 2.79 14.66
CA ALA A 134 4.07 2.72 16.12
C ALA A 134 5.23 3.49 16.77
N LEU A 135 6.45 3.34 16.27
CA LEU A 135 7.64 4.05 16.74
C LEU A 135 7.54 5.56 16.48
N THR A 136 7.00 5.96 15.32
CA THR A 136 6.75 7.37 14.99
C THR A 136 5.76 7.99 15.98
N ASN A 137 4.63 7.33 16.23
CA ASN A 137 3.63 7.79 17.19
C ASN A 137 4.18 7.84 18.62
N LEU A 138 4.96 6.83 19.00
CA LEU A 138 5.60 6.79 20.32
C LEU A 138 6.56 7.97 20.48
N ARG A 139 7.43 8.20 19.50
CA ARG A 139 8.33 9.35 19.46
C ARG A 139 7.56 10.66 19.59
N ASP A 140 6.53 10.85 18.77
CA ASP A 140 5.74 12.09 18.74
C ASP A 140 4.91 12.30 20.01
N THR A 141 4.61 11.24 20.74
CA THR A 141 3.94 11.31 22.05
C THR A 141 4.93 11.62 23.19
N LEU A 142 6.12 11.02 23.16
CA LEU A 142 7.09 11.13 24.25
C LEU A 142 7.91 12.41 24.18
N LEU A 143 8.30 12.85 22.97
CA LEU A 143 9.15 14.03 22.81
C LEU A 143 8.55 15.30 23.44
N PRO A 144 7.27 15.64 23.24
CA PRO A 144 6.67 16.82 23.89
C PRO A 144 6.69 16.71 25.42
N LYS A 145 6.43 15.53 25.97
CA LYS A 145 6.42 15.29 27.43
C LYS A 145 7.81 15.45 28.03
N LEU A 146 8.84 14.92 27.37
CA LEU A 146 10.24 15.09 27.77
C LEU A 146 10.64 16.57 27.74
N ILE A 147 10.28 17.30 26.68
CA ILE A 147 10.62 18.73 26.55
C ILE A 147 9.89 19.60 27.58
N SER A 148 8.62 19.26 27.88
CA SER A 148 7.82 19.98 28.88
C SER A 148 8.21 19.70 30.34
N GLY A 149 9.02 18.67 30.57
CA GLY A 149 9.37 18.21 31.93
C GLY A 149 8.29 17.35 32.61
N GLU A 150 7.17 17.05 31.94
CA GLU A 150 6.15 16.11 32.44
C GLU A 150 6.67 14.67 32.58
N LEU A 151 7.78 14.34 31.90
CA LEU A 151 8.47 13.06 31.98
C LEU A 151 9.97 13.33 32.19
N SER A 152 10.54 12.81 33.29
CA SER A 152 12.00 12.87 33.54
C SER A 152 12.70 11.60 33.07
N LEU A 153 13.94 11.74 32.62
CA LEU A 153 14.81 10.59 32.30
C LEU A 153 15.22 9.81 33.56
N GLU A 154 15.18 10.46 34.73
CA GLU A 154 15.49 9.84 36.02
C GLU A 154 14.41 8.84 36.47
N ASP A 155 13.18 9.02 36.00
CA ASP A 155 12.04 8.15 36.29
C ASP A 155 11.98 6.92 35.37
N LEU A 156 12.81 6.88 34.32
CA LEU A 156 12.81 5.78 33.36
C LEU A 156 13.68 4.62 33.84
N PRO A 157 13.20 3.36 33.73
CA PRO A 157 14.02 2.21 34.05
C PRO A 157 15.27 2.19 33.16
N ASN A 158 16.39 1.75 33.73
CA ASN A 158 17.69 1.74 33.06
C ASN A 158 17.72 0.65 31.96
N LEU A 159 17.21 0.98 30.77
CA LEU A 159 16.99 0.06 29.65
C LEU A 159 18.29 -0.51 29.05
N ALA A 160 19.45 0.09 29.35
CA ALA A 160 20.76 -0.42 28.94
C ALA A 160 21.16 -1.75 29.62
N LYS A 161 20.45 -2.18 30.67
CA LYS A 161 20.71 -3.44 31.39
C LYS A 161 19.76 -4.59 31.05
N GLN A 162 18.83 -4.40 30.10
CA GLN A 162 17.82 -5.42 29.72
C GLN A 162 18.04 -6.02 28.32
N THR A 163 19.27 -6.00 27.81
CA THR A 163 19.66 -6.86 26.68
C THR A 163 20.53 -8.00 27.20
N GLU A 164 19.97 -8.87 28.04
CA GLU A 164 20.49 -10.22 28.13
C GLU A 164 19.88 -11.02 26.96
N PRO A 165 20.70 -11.65 26.11
CA PRO A 165 20.19 -12.46 25.01
C PRO A 165 19.52 -13.72 25.57
N ALA A 166 18.28 -13.97 25.17
CA ALA A 166 17.66 -15.28 25.23
C ALA A 166 18.11 -16.14 24.04
#